data_AF-M0DKV9-F1
#
_entry.id   AF-M0DKV9-F1
#
_cell.length_a   1.000
_cell.length_b   1.000
_cell.length_c   1.000
_cell.angle_alpha   90.00
_cell.angle_beta   90.00
_cell.angle_gamma   90.00
#
_symmetry.space_group_name_H-M   'P 1'
#
loop_
_entity.id
_entity.type
_entity.pdbx_description
1 polymer ?
#
loop_
_entity_poly.entity_id
_entity_poly.type
_entity_poly.pdbx_seq_one_letter_code
_entity_poly.pdbx_strand_id
1 'polypeptide(L)'
;MSERTTPATTRPSTRKRYKRIAYALLGAGIAALFVAVALDRFVLGVALYWAGGLGMGLVQRFSPVDLYDERDTTIERKASESTMNVFAYVFILGAPGGLVLEESGIVTLPGEFYGAMWTLFAVSAVFGAFVLYYKYRT
;
A
#
# COMPACT_ATOMS: atom_id res chain seq x y z
N MET A 1 -37.46 -21.02 19.27
CA MET A 1 -36.31 -20.09 19.19
C MET A 1 -35.55 -20.46 17.93
N SER A 2 -35.83 -19.80 16.79
CA SER A 2 -35.26 -20.19 15.50
C SER A 2 -33.86 -19.60 15.33
N GLU A 3 -32.87 -20.48 15.38
CA GLU A 3 -31.50 -20.18 15.01
C GLU A 3 -31.45 -19.82 13.52
N ARG A 4 -31.29 -18.53 13.20
CA ARG A 4 -31.08 -18.07 11.82
C ARG A 4 -29.65 -18.40 11.40
N THR A 5 -29.41 -19.64 11.00
CA THR A 5 -28.18 -20.01 10.29
C THR A 5 -28.19 -19.30 8.94
N THR A 6 -27.42 -18.23 8.84
CA THR A 6 -27.24 -17.51 7.57
C THR A 6 -26.61 -18.48 6.56
N PRO A 7 -27.15 -18.62 5.33
CA PRO A 7 -26.66 -19.61 4.38
C PRO A 7 -25.16 -19.39 4.09
N ALA A 8 -24.39 -20.48 4.09
CA ALA A 8 -22.94 -20.46 3.82
C ALA A 8 -22.60 -19.85 2.44
N THR A 9 -23.57 -19.75 1.52
CA THR A 9 -23.44 -19.16 0.19
C THR A 9 -23.61 -17.63 0.16
N THR A 10 -24.25 -17.01 1.16
CA THR A 10 -24.48 -15.55 1.22
C THR A 10 -23.31 -14.79 1.88
N ARG A 11 -22.54 -15.47 2.73
CA ARG A 11 -21.40 -14.90 3.47
C ARG A 11 -20.19 -14.58 2.57
N PRO A 12 -19.79 -15.45 1.61
CA PRO A 12 -18.67 -15.18 0.70
C PRO A 12 -18.95 -14.04 -0.28
N SER A 13 -20.21 -13.89 -0.74
CA SER A 13 -20.59 -12.82 -1.67
C SER A 13 -20.57 -11.44 -1.01
N THR A 14 -21.01 -11.35 0.24
CA THR A 14 -21.01 -10.11 1.02
C THR A 14 -19.57 -9.65 1.30
N ARG A 15 -18.68 -10.55 1.75
CA ARG A 15 -17.24 -10.23 1.95
C ARG A 15 -16.60 -9.66 0.68
N LYS A 16 -16.79 -10.33 -0.46
CA LYS A 16 -16.27 -9.87 -1.76
C LYS A 16 -16.80 -8.50 -2.14
N ARG A 17 -18.07 -8.22 -1.84
CA ARG A 17 -18.69 -6.91 -2.09
C ARG A 17 -18.03 -5.80 -1.27
N TYR A 18 -17.89 -5.97 0.05
CA TYR A 18 -17.27 -4.94 0.90
C TYR A 18 -15.79 -4.72 0.56
N LYS A 19 -15.03 -5.78 0.30
CA LYS A 19 -13.66 -5.66 -0.23
C LYS A 19 -13.62 -4.87 -1.53
N ARG A 20 -14.49 -5.18 -2.49
CA ARG A 20 -14.57 -4.45 -3.76
C ARG A 20 -14.90 -2.97 -3.53
N ILE A 21 -15.83 -2.65 -2.64
CA ILE A 21 -16.18 -1.25 -2.32
C ILE A 21 -14.98 -0.53 -1.72
N ALA A 22 -14.31 -1.14 -0.74
CA ALA A 22 -13.14 -0.54 -0.08
C ALA A 22 -12.04 -0.19 -1.10
N TYR A 23 -11.65 -1.14 -1.94
CA TYR A 23 -10.62 -0.88 -2.97
C TYR A 23 -11.12 0.01 -4.11
N ALA A 24 -12.42 -0.02 -4.44
CA ALA A 24 -12.99 0.88 -5.43
C ALA A 24 -12.97 2.33 -4.96
N LEU A 25 -13.19 2.60 -3.66
CA LEU A 25 -13.09 3.95 -3.09
C LEU A 25 -11.66 4.49 -3.18
N LEU A 26 -10.66 3.67 -2.81
CA LEU A 26 -9.26 4.06 -2.96
C LEU A 26 -8.90 4.26 -4.44
N GLY A 27 -9.28 3.32 -5.31
CA GLY A 27 -9.04 3.41 -6.75
C GLY A 27 -9.68 4.64 -7.39
N ALA A 28 -10.92 4.97 -7.00
CA ALA A 28 -11.61 6.18 -7.45
C ALA A 28 -10.92 7.45 -6.93
N GLY A 29 -10.45 7.48 -5.68
CA GLY A 29 -9.67 8.59 -5.14
C GLY A 29 -8.36 8.82 -5.89
N ILE A 30 -7.64 7.73 -6.21
CA ILE A 30 -6.42 7.79 -7.04
C ILE A 30 -6.73 8.33 -8.43
N ALA A 31 -7.75 7.79 -9.10
CA ALA A 31 -8.16 8.25 -10.43
C ALA A 31 -8.58 9.73 -10.42
N ALA A 32 -9.31 10.16 -9.39
CA ALA A 32 -9.74 11.54 -9.22
C ALA A 32 -8.55 12.49 -9.06
N LEU A 33 -7.48 12.08 -8.35
CA LEU A 33 -6.26 12.88 -8.26
C LEU A 33 -5.62 13.09 -9.64
N PHE A 34 -5.47 12.03 -10.45
CA PHE A 34 -4.90 12.15 -11.79
C PHE A 34 -5.74 13.05 -12.70
N VAL A 35 -7.07 12.90 -12.68
CA VAL A 35 -7.98 13.77 -13.45
C VAL A 35 -7.87 15.21 -12.98
N ALA A 36 -7.82 15.45 -11.68
CA ALA A 36 -7.69 16.80 -11.13
C ALA A 36 -6.34 17.45 -11.47
N VAL A 37 -5.24 16.69 -11.49
CA VAL A 37 -3.94 17.16 -11.98
C VAL A 37 -4.06 17.60 -13.44
N ALA A 38 -4.69 16.80 -14.30
CA ALA A 38 -4.88 17.14 -15.72
C ALA A 38 -5.77 18.37 -15.97
N LEU A 39 -6.56 18.78 -14.98
CA LEU A 39 -7.45 19.94 -15.02
C LEU A 39 -6.92 21.13 -14.21
N ASP A 40 -5.67 21.10 -13.75
CA ASP A 40 -5.05 22.12 -12.90
C ASP A 40 -5.81 22.38 -11.58
N ARG A 41 -6.48 21.35 -11.05
CA ARG A 41 -7.23 21.37 -9.78
C ARG A 41 -6.56 20.52 -8.69
N PHE A 42 -5.24 20.63 -8.57
CA PHE A 42 -4.43 19.76 -7.70
C PHE A 42 -4.97 19.62 -6.25
N VAL A 43 -5.28 20.74 -5.58
CA VAL A 43 -5.77 20.72 -4.19
C VAL A 43 -7.06 19.91 -4.04
N LEU A 44 -7.97 20.03 -5.01
CA LEU A 44 -9.20 19.25 -5.04
C LEU A 44 -8.91 17.76 -5.27
N GLY A 45 -7.97 17.45 -6.17
CA GLY A 45 -7.49 16.08 -6.40
C GLY A 45 -6.96 15.41 -5.14
N VAL A 46 -6.13 16.13 -4.37
CA VAL A 46 -5.59 15.63 -3.10
C VAL A 46 -6.72 15.37 -2.09
N ALA A 47 -7.68 16.29 -1.97
CA ALA A 47 -8.83 16.11 -1.10
C ALA A 47 -9.65 14.87 -1.46
N LEU A 48 -9.88 14.62 -2.76
CA LEU A 48 -10.60 13.44 -3.25
C LEU A 48 -9.81 12.14 -3.04
N TYR A 49 -8.49 12.18 -3.22
CA TYR A 49 -7.61 11.05 -2.92
C TYR A 49 -7.68 10.66 -1.44
N TRP A 50 -7.57 11.64 -0.53
CA TRP A 50 -7.72 11.41 0.90
C TRP A 50 -9.12 10.93 1.27
N ALA A 51 -10.18 11.49 0.67
CA ALA A 51 -11.54 11.02 0.87
C ALA A 51 -11.71 9.55 0.45
N GLY A 52 -11.10 9.13 -0.67
CA GLY A 52 -11.08 7.74 -1.11
C GLY A 52 -10.36 6.81 -0.13
N GLY A 53 -9.18 7.22 0.36
CA GLY A 53 -8.41 6.47 1.37
C GLY A 53 -9.14 6.35 2.71
N LEU A 54 -9.70 7.45 3.22
CA LEU A 54 -10.52 7.45 4.43
C LEU A 54 -11.78 6.60 4.24
N GLY A 55 -12.44 6.69 3.09
CA GLY A 55 -13.59 5.87 2.74
C GLY A 55 -13.25 4.38 2.77
N MET A 56 -12.12 3.97 2.18
CA MET A 56 -11.61 2.61 2.28
C MET A 56 -11.41 2.18 3.74
N GLY A 57 -10.75 3.01 4.55
CA GLY A 57 -10.52 2.74 5.97
C GLY A 57 -11.81 2.58 6.77
N LEU A 58 -12.81 3.45 6.52
CA LEU A 58 -14.13 3.37 7.16
C LEU A 58 -14.86 2.07 6.78
N VAL A 59 -14.83 1.68 5.50
CA VAL A 59 -15.44 0.43 5.03
C VAL A 59 -14.79 -0.78 5.71
N GLN A 60 -13.47 -0.77 5.88
CA GLN A 60 -12.77 -1.85 6.57
C GLN A 60 -13.07 -1.88 8.07
N ARG A 61 -13.09 -0.71 8.72
CA ARG A 61 -13.28 -0.59 10.18
C ARG A 61 -14.69 -0.95 10.63
N PHE A 62 -15.70 -0.60 9.83
CA PHE A 62 -17.12 -0.74 10.15
C PHE A 62 -17.81 -1.84 9.33
N SER A 63 -17.04 -2.69 8.64
CA SER A 63 -17.62 -3.85 7.95
C SER A 63 -18.28 -4.79 8.96
N PRO A 64 -19.52 -5.25 8.72
CA PRO A 64 -20.19 -6.23 9.59
C PRO A 64 -19.64 -7.65 9.43
N VAL A 65 -18.72 -7.86 8.49
CA VAL A 65 -18.07 -9.14 8.22
C VAL A 65 -16.57 -8.98 8.22
N ASP A 66 -15.84 -9.97 8.76
CA ASP A 66 -14.39 -10.04 8.60
C ASP A 66 -14.07 -10.06 7.12
N LEU A 67 -13.28 -9.08 6.68
CA LEU A 67 -12.93 -8.95 5.27
C LEU A 67 -11.84 -9.95 4.88
N TYR A 68 -10.91 -10.24 5.79
CA TYR A 68 -9.73 -11.06 5.56
C TYR A 68 -9.88 -12.42 6.23
N ASP A 69 -9.48 -13.49 5.55
CA ASP A 69 -9.28 -14.82 6.14
C ASP A 69 -7.79 -15.18 6.22
N GLU A 70 -7.50 -16.35 6.79
CA GLU A 70 -6.14 -16.89 6.90
C GLU A 70 -5.43 -17.02 5.55
N ARG A 71 -6.18 -17.32 4.47
CA ARG A 71 -5.61 -17.41 3.13
C ARG A 71 -5.21 -16.03 2.63
N ASP A 72 -6.06 -15.03 2.80
CA ASP A 72 -5.76 -13.63 2.45
C ASP A 72 -4.50 -13.16 3.20
N THR A 73 -4.43 -13.38 4.53
CA THR A 73 -3.26 -13.00 5.34
C THR A 73 -1.99 -13.72 4.90
N THR A 74 -2.09 -15.00 4.51
CA THR A 74 -0.94 -15.75 3.98
C THR A 74 -0.46 -15.19 2.64
N ILE A 75 -1.39 -14.83 1.75
CA ILE A 75 -1.07 -14.20 0.47
C ILE A 75 -0.43 -12.83 0.71
N GLU A 76 -1.02 -11.99 1.56
CA GLU A 76 -0.52 -10.66 1.90
C GLU A 76 0.88 -10.71 2.50
N ARG A 77 1.14 -11.66 3.42
CA ARG A 77 2.49 -11.86 3.98
C ARG A 77 3.51 -12.20 2.90
N LYS A 78 3.19 -13.16 2.02
CA LYS A 78 4.11 -13.57 0.92
C LYS A 78 4.33 -12.44 -0.08
N ALA A 79 3.28 -11.70 -0.43
CA ALA A 79 3.36 -10.56 -1.32
C ALA A 79 4.20 -9.44 -0.71
N SER A 80 4.00 -9.12 0.57
CA SER A 80 4.76 -8.10 1.30
C SER A 80 6.24 -8.46 1.38
N GLU A 81 6.55 -9.71 1.75
CA GLU A 81 7.92 -10.23 1.80
C GLU A 81 8.60 -10.13 0.43
N SER A 82 7.93 -10.60 -0.63
CA SER A 82 8.47 -10.56 -1.99
C SER A 82 8.67 -9.13 -2.49
N THR A 83 7.72 -8.24 -2.20
CA THR A 83 7.79 -6.81 -2.57
C THR A 83 8.97 -6.14 -1.86
N MET A 84 9.10 -6.35 -0.54
CA MET A 84 10.22 -5.82 0.23
C MET A 84 11.57 -6.33 -0.27
N ASN A 85 11.67 -7.62 -0.62
CA ASN A 85 12.91 -8.17 -1.17
C ASN A 85 13.30 -7.52 -2.49
N VAL A 86 12.34 -7.34 -3.41
CA VAL A 86 12.59 -6.65 -4.69
C VAL A 86 13.09 -5.24 -4.45
N PHE A 87 12.40 -4.46 -3.62
CA PHE A 87 12.80 -3.09 -3.35
C PHE A 87 14.11 -2.99 -2.55
N ALA A 88 14.41 -3.97 -1.69
CA ALA A 88 15.70 -4.07 -1.02
C ALA A 88 16.83 -4.27 -2.04
N TYR A 89 16.67 -5.16 -3.03
CA TYR A 89 17.68 -5.31 -4.09
C TYR A 89 17.85 -4.04 -4.93
N VAL A 90 16.74 -3.41 -5.31
CA VAL A 90 16.77 -2.12 -6.02
C VAL A 90 17.51 -1.07 -5.19
N PHE A 91 17.29 -1.02 -3.88
CA PHE A 91 17.96 -0.05 -3.01
C PHE A 91 19.44 -0.36 -2.81
N ILE A 92 19.77 -1.62 -2.47
CA ILE A 92 21.14 -2.07 -2.18
C ILE A 92 22.04 -1.96 -3.41
N LEU A 93 21.52 -2.23 -4.60
CA LEU A 93 22.30 -2.13 -5.84
C LEU A 93 22.21 -0.73 -6.45
N GLY A 94 21.00 -0.17 -6.48
CA GLY A 94 20.72 1.10 -7.15
C GLY A 94 21.34 2.31 -6.46
N ALA A 95 21.31 2.37 -5.12
CA ALA A 95 21.88 3.50 -4.39
C ALA A 95 23.40 3.60 -4.59
N PRO A 96 24.23 2.63 -4.16
CA PRO A 96 25.68 2.72 -4.35
C PRO A 96 26.07 2.65 -5.82
N GLY A 97 25.37 1.87 -6.65
CA GLY A 97 25.65 1.79 -8.08
C GLY A 97 25.43 3.12 -8.79
N GLY A 98 24.32 3.80 -8.51
CA GLY A 98 24.04 5.13 -9.05
C GLY A 98 25.08 6.16 -8.63
N LEU A 99 25.45 6.18 -7.34
CA LEU A 99 26.46 7.10 -6.82
C LEU A 99 27.84 6.86 -7.46
N VAL A 100 28.26 5.61 -7.62
CA VAL A 100 29.53 5.29 -8.30
C VAL A 100 29.52 5.76 -9.76
N LEU A 101 28.40 5.57 -10.47
CA LEU A 101 28.26 6.04 -11.86
C LEU A 101 28.29 7.57 -11.97
N GLU A 102 27.74 8.27 -10.98
CA GLU A 102 27.79 9.74 -10.92
C GLU A 102 29.18 10.27 -10.60
N GLU A 103 29.82 9.74 -9.56
CA GLU A 103 31.17 10.13 -9.15
C GLU A 103 32.23 9.81 -10.22
N SER A 104 32.00 8.76 -11.02
CA SER A 104 32.86 8.44 -12.17
C SER A 104 32.57 9.29 -13.42
N GLY A 105 31.57 10.17 -13.38
CA GLY A 105 31.18 11.05 -14.48
C GLY A 105 30.50 10.33 -15.65
N ILE A 106 30.04 9.09 -15.47
CA ILE A 106 29.39 8.30 -16.52
C ILE A 106 27.93 8.75 -16.72
N VAL A 107 27.24 9.10 -15.64
CA VAL A 107 25.84 9.56 -15.64
C VAL A 107 25.67 10.73 -14.69
N THR A 108 24.88 11.73 -15.06
CA THR A 108 24.39 12.74 -14.10
C THR A 108 23.06 12.26 -13.53
N LEU A 109 22.96 12.11 -12.21
CA LEU A 109 21.73 11.61 -11.60
C LEU A 109 20.68 12.74 -11.51
N PRO A 110 19.41 12.46 -11.86
CA PRO A 110 18.33 13.41 -11.71
C PRO A 110 18.01 13.62 -10.21
N GLY A 111 17.47 14.79 -9.83
CA GLY A 111 17.16 15.09 -8.42
C GLY A 111 16.18 14.08 -7.79
N GLU A 112 15.30 13.51 -8.62
CA GLU A 112 14.34 12.48 -8.25
C GLU A 112 15.00 11.18 -7.78
N PHE A 113 16.24 10.87 -8.23
CA PHE A 113 16.99 9.70 -7.78
C PHE A 113 17.17 9.73 -6.26
N TYR A 114 17.62 10.86 -5.73
CA TYR A 114 17.85 11.04 -4.30
C TYR A 114 16.55 10.91 -3.50
N GLY A 115 15.46 11.50 -3.99
CA GLY A 115 14.13 11.36 -3.38
C GLY A 115 13.64 9.91 -3.35
N ALA A 116 13.85 9.16 -4.43
CA ALA A 116 13.52 7.74 -4.49
C ALA A 116 14.37 6.92 -3.51
N MET A 117 15.68 7.18 -3.43
CA MET A 117 16.57 6.48 -2.50
C MET A 117 16.21 6.77 -1.05
N TRP A 118 15.88 8.02 -0.69
CA TRP A 118 15.39 8.37 0.64
C TRP A 118 14.07 7.69 0.99
N THR A 119 13.17 7.52 0.01
CA THR A 119 11.91 6.81 0.21
C THR A 119 12.16 5.32 0.51
N LEU A 120 13.02 4.66 -0.27
CA LEU A 120 13.39 3.26 -0.04
C LEU A 120 14.11 3.07 1.29
N PHE A 121 14.97 4.01 1.67
CA PHE A 121 15.59 4.04 2.99
C PHE A 121 14.54 4.13 4.10
N ALA A 122 13.62 5.09 4.01
CA ALA A 122 12.58 5.29 5.03
C ALA A 122 11.69 4.04 5.21
N VAL A 123 11.24 3.43 4.11
CA VAL A 123 10.46 2.19 4.15
C VAL A 123 11.25 1.06 4.82
N SER A 124 12.53 0.89 4.45
CA SER A 124 13.40 -0.14 5.02
C SER A 124 13.68 0.09 6.51
N ALA A 125 13.91 1.34 6.91
CA ALA A 125 14.16 1.73 8.30
C ALA A 125 12.92 1.50 9.16
N VAL A 126 11.74 1.91 8.69
CA VAL A 126 10.46 1.68 9.39
C VAL A 126 10.18 0.17 9.51
N PHE A 127 10.40 -0.59 8.43
CA PHE A 127 10.27 -2.05 8.47
C PHE A 127 11.20 -2.67 9.53
N GLY A 128 12.49 -2.29 9.53
CA GLY A 128 13.46 -2.74 10.53
C GLY A 128 13.07 -2.36 11.96
N ALA A 129 12.56 -1.15 12.17
CA ALA A 129 12.06 -0.69 13.46
C ALA A 129 10.90 -1.57 13.97
N PHE A 130 9.94 -1.90 13.09
CA PHE A 130 8.84 -2.81 13.45
C PHE A 130 9.33 -4.23 13.73
N VAL A 131 10.29 -4.76 12.96
CA VAL A 131 10.90 -6.08 13.23
C VAL A 131 11.53 -6.10 14.62
N LEU A 132 12.32 -5.09 14.98
CA LEU A 132 12.92 -4.98 16.30
C LEU A 132 11.84 -4.89 17.39
N TYR A 133 10.86 -4.01 17.20
CA TYR A 133 9.75 -3.84 18.14
C TYR A 133 9.02 -5.15 18.42
N TYR A 134 8.63 -5.89 17.37
CA TYR A 134 7.92 -7.16 17.57
C TYR A 134 8.82 -8.24 18.15
N LYS A 135 10.11 -8.26 17.82
CA LYS A 135 11.09 -9.20 18.40
C LYS A 135 11.28 -9.03 19.91
N TYR A 136 11.17 -7.81 20.44
CA TYR A 136 11.37 -7.53 21.86
C TYR A 136 10.09 -7.50 22.68
N ARG A 137 8.92 -7.43 22.03
CA ARG A 137 7.62 -7.32 22.70
C ARG A 137 6.76 -8.60 22.62
N THR A 138 7.20 -9.57 21.83
CA THR A 138 6.59 -10.89 21.67
C THR A 138 7.53 -11.92 22.25
#